data_AF-D2AVU2-F1
#
_entry.id   AF-D2AVU2-F1
#
_cell.length_a   1.000
_cell.length_b   1.000
_cell.length_c   1.000
_cell.angle_alpha   90.00
_cell.angle_beta   90.00
_cell.angle_gamma   90.00
#
_symmetry.space_group_name_H-M   'P 1'
#
loop_
_entity.id
_entity.type
_entity.pdbx_description
1 polymer ?
#
loop_
_entity_poly.entity_id
_entity_poly.type
_entity_poly.pdbx_seq_one_letter_code
_entity_poly.pdbx_strand_id
1 'polypeptide(L)'
;MAQDKYVTSSCIEKIQRNLNEETIPAFRQLKSDINNTNIGFPEFGVLGAALSYKYRAAQNDIKEFSDSAIDALKSWIEALETIQRNWRDAEEASTVKYI
;
A
#
# COMPACT_ATOMS: atom_id res chain seq x y z
N MET A 1 31.84 -7.34 -7.51
CA MET A 1 31.03 -7.28 -8.75
C MET A 1 29.66 -6.75 -8.36
N ALA A 2 29.33 -5.51 -8.75
CA ALA A 2 27.99 -4.97 -8.57
C ALA A 2 27.12 -5.60 -9.66
N GLN A 3 26.15 -6.42 -9.28
CA GLN A 3 25.16 -6.93 -10.22
C GLN A 3 24.26 -5.76 -10.58
N ASP A 4 24.36 -5.26 -11.82
CA ASP A 4 23.43 -4.25 -12.33
C ASP A 4 22.01 -4.79 -12.16
N LYS A 5 21.24 -4.12 -11.31
CA LYS A 5 19.88 -4.51 -10.97
C LYS A 5 18.99 -3.97 -12.10
N TYR A 6 18.94 -4.70 -13.21
CA TYR A 6 18.12 -4.32 -14.36
C TYR A 6 16.64 -4.33 -13.95
N VAL A 7 16.05 -3.15 -13.88
CA VAL A 7 14.60 -2.99 -13.73
C VAL A 7 13.99 -3.19 -15.12
N THR A 8 13.35 -4.33 -15.35
CA THR A 8 12.64 -4.64 -16.59
C THR A 8 11.16 -4.25 -16.50
N SER A 9 10.50 -4.12 -17.64
CA SER A 9 9.03 -3.93 -17.70
C SER A 9 8.27 -5.03 -16.92
N SER A 10 8.77 -6.27 -16.97
CA SER A 10 8.22 -7.41 -16.22
C SER A 10 8.49 -7.36 -14.71
N CYS A 11 9.60 -6.75 -14.28
CA CYS A 11 9.89 -6.53 -12.87
C CYS A 11 8.93 -5.49 -12.29
N ILE A 12 8.69 -4.39 -13.02
CA ILE A 12 7.74 -3.35 -12.65
C ILE A 12 6.33 -3.93 -12.51
N GLU A 13 5.90 -4.76 -13.47
CA GLU A 13 4.60 -5.44 -13.42
C GLU A 13 4.42 -6.27 -12.14
N LYS A 14 5.43 -7.04 -11.76
CA LYS A 14 5.41 -7.85 -10.53
C LYS A 14 5.28 -6.98 -9.29
N ILE A 15 6.00 -5.85 -9.24
CA ILE A 15 5.90 -4.90 -8.12
C ILE A 15 4.48 -4.35 -8.04
N GLN A 16 3.92 -3.86 -9.16
CA GLN A 16 2.55 -3.34 -9.18
C GLN A 16 1.51 -4.39 -8.76
N ARG A 17 1.70 -5.63 -9.20
CA ARG A 17 0.85 -6.74 -8.80
C ARG A 17 0.91 -6.98 -7.29
N ASN A 18 2.11 -7.09 -6.70
CA ASN A 18 2.26 -7.28 -5.25
C ASN A 18 1.68 -6.10 -4.44
N LEU A 19 1.81 -4.87 -4.93
CA LEU A 19 1.19 -3.70 -4.30
C LEU A 19 -0.34 -3.82 -4.29
N ASN A 20 -0.94 -4.26 -5.40
CA ASN A 20 -2.39 -4.41 -5.56
C ASN A 20 -2.98 -5.63 -4.84
N GLU A 21 -2.29 -6.77 -4.88
CA GLU A 21 -2.81 -8.06 -4.40
C GLU A 21 -2.47 -8.34 -2.94
N GLU A 22 -1.38 -7.77 -2.41
CA GLU A 22 -0.93 -8.04 -1.04
C GLU A 22 -0.95 -6.79 -0.17
N THR A 23 -0.28 -5.72 -0.62
CA THR A 23 0.01 -4.57 0.26
C THR A 23 -1.24 -3.72 0.52
N ILE A 24 -1.95 -3.28 -0.52
CA ILE A 24 -3.20 -2.52 -0.37
C ILE A 24 -4.25 -3.33 0.42
N PRO A 25 -4.48 -4.62 0.14
CA PRO A 25 -5.36 -5.46 0.94
C PRO A 25 -4.96 -5.56 2.41
N ALA A 26 -3.66 -5.64 2.72
CA ALA A 26 -3.20 -5.64 4.12
C ALA A 26 -3.59 -4.35 4.87
N PHE A 27 -3.47 -3.17 4.25
CA PHE A 27 -3.93 -1.92 4.85
C PHE A 27 -5.46 -1.84 4.99
N ARG A 28 -6.20 -2.39 4.01
CA ARG A 28 -7.67 -2.52 4.13
C ARG A 28 -8.07 -3.44 5.28
N GLN A 29 -7.35 -4.54 5.45
CA GLN A 29 -7.58 -5.47 6.55
C GLN A 29 -7.26 -4.81 7.89
N LEU A 30 -6.12 -4.12 8.02
CA LEU A 30 -5.77 -3.36 9.23
C LEU A 30 -6.88 -2.38 9.62
N LYS A 31 -7.40 -1.62 8.66
CA LYS A 31 -8.53 -0.70 8.87
C LYS A 31 -9.79 -1.42 9.38
N SER A 32 -10.07 -2.60 8.84
CA SER A 32 -11.19 -3.45 9.26
C SER A 32 -10.99 -3.97 10.68
N ASP A 33 -9.80 -4.48 11.00
CA ASP A 33 -9.49 -5.07 12.30
C ASP A 33 -9.62 -4.04 13.43
N ILE A 34 -9.27 -2.79 13.19
CA ILE A 34 -9.44 -1.69 14.16
C ILE A 34 -10.92 -1.45 14.51
N ASN A 35 -11.85 -1.70 13.59
CA ASN A 35 -13.28 -1.62 13.92
C ASN A 35 -13.71 -2.72 14.89
N ASN A 36 -13.02 -3.88 14.86
CA ASN A 36 -13.30 -5.01 15.74
C ASN A 36 -12.68 -4.85 17.13
N THR A 37 -11.77 -3.90 17.32
CA THR A 37 -11.17 -3.61 18.63
C THR A 37 -11.98 -2.59 19.43
N ASN A 38 -13.19 -2.26 19.03
CA ASN A 38 -13.98 -1.22 19.71
C ASN A 38 -14.34 -1.64 21.14
N ILE A 39 -13.85 -0.91 22.13
CA ILE A 39 -14.09 -1.15 23.55
C ILE A 39 -15.23 -0.24 24.01
N GLY A 40 -16.33 -0.84 24.47
CA GLY A 40 -17.55 -0.17 24.93
C GLY A 40 -17.45 0.31 26.39
N PHE A 41 -18.43 1.13 26.81
CA PHE A 41 -18.63 1.38 28.24
C PHE A 41 -19.34 0.17 28.87
N PRO A 42 -18.91 -0.36 30.05
CA PRO A 42 -18.00 0.21 31.03
C PRO A 42 -16.58 -0.40 31.01
N GLU A 43 -16.11 -0.92 29.89
CA GLU A 43 -14.91 -1.78 29.82
C GLU A 43 -13.60 -1.06 30.20
N PHE A 44 -13.57 0.28 30.16
CA PHE A 44 -12.47 1.10 30.72
C PHE A 44 -12.64 1.50 32.20
N GLY A 45 -13.68 1.00 32.87
CA GLY A 45 -14.02 1.32 34.26
C GLY A 45 -14.56 2.75 34.49
N VAL A 46 -14.78 3.09 35.76
CA VAL A 46 -15.40 4.36 36.22
C VAL A 46 -14.51 5.58 35.94
N LEU A 47 -13.20 5.40 35.76
CA LEU A 47 -12.24 6.43 35.35
C LEU A 47 -12.08 6.52 33.81
N GLY A 48 -12.84 5.70 33.07
CA GLY A 48 -12.56 5.31 31.69
C GLY A 48 -12.91 6.31 30.59
N ALA A 49 -13.45 7.50 30.91
CA ALA A 49 -13.84 8.48 29.90
C ALA A 49 -12.63 9.04 29.12
N ALA A 50 -11.55 9.40 29.82
CA ALA A 50 -10.33 9.90 29.18
C ALA A 50 -9.61 8.81 28.37
N LEU A 51 -9.58 7.58 28.90
CA LEU A 51 -9.00 6.40 28.24
C LEU A 51 -9.78 6.02 26.98
N SER A 52 -11.10 5.94 27.04
CA SER A 52 -11.95 5.66 25.87
C SER A 52 -11.82 6.73 24.79
N TYR A 53 -11.71 8.01 25.18
CA TYR A 53 -11.47 9.10 24.23
C TYR A 53 -10.12 8.94 23.52
N LYS A 54 -9.03 8.72 24.27
CA LYS A 54 -7.69 8.50 23.70
C LYS A 54 -7.62 7.24 22.85
N TYR A 55 -8.31 6.18 23.26
CA TYR A 55 -8.42 4.94 22.52
C TYR A 55 -9.09 5.17 21.15
N ARG A 56 -10.24 5.84 21.13
CA ARG A 56 -10.94 6.19 19.87
C ARG A 56 -10.10 7.10 18.98
N ALA A 57 -9.37 8.06 19.57
CA ALA A 57 -8.45 8.91 18.82
C ALA A 57 -7.37 8.06 18.12
N ALA A 58 -6.72 7.15 18.85
CA ALA A 58 -5.72 6.24 18.27
C ALA A 58 -6.33 5.34 17.18
N GLN A 59 -7.55 4.83 17.36
CA GLN A 59 -8.24 4.08 16.31
C GLN A 59 -8.47 4.92 15.04
N ASN A 60 -8.85 6.19 15.19
CA ASN A 60 -9.03 7.09 14.06
C ASN A 60 -7.70 7.41 13.37
N ASP A 61 -6.65 7.71 14.13
CA ASP A 61 -5.31 7.99 13.59
C ASP A 61 -4.81 6.83 12.71
N ILE A 62 -4.99 5.58 13.16
CA ILE A 62 -4.54 4.42 12.36
C ILE A 62 -5.41 4.24 11.10
N LYS A 63 -6.71 4.54 11.17
CA LYS A 63 -7.59 4.50 9.98
C LYS A 63 -7.17 5.54 8.94
N GLU A 64 -6.94 6.77 9.38
CA GLU A 64 -6.48 7.87 8.50
C GLU A 64 -5.10 7.57 7.90
N PHE A 65 -4.19 7.02 8.71
CA PHE A 65 -2.89 6.55 8.23
C PHE A 65 -3.03 5.46 7.17
N SER A 66 -3.90 4.48 7.39
CA SER A 66 -4.13 3.38 6.44
C SER A 66 -4.71 3.88 5.12
N ASP A 67 -5.64 4.84 5.16
CA ASP A 67 -6.19 5.46 3.95
C ASP A 67 -5.10 6.24 3.19
N SER A 68 -4.30 7.04 3.90
CA SER A 68 -3.19 7.79 3.32
C SER A 68 -2.15 6.86 2.67
N ALA A 69 -1.84 5.74 3.32
CA ALA A 69 -0.93 4.73 2.79
C ALA A 69 -1.50 4.10 1.52
N ILE A 70 -2.78 3.71 1.50
CA ILE A 70 -3.43 3.15 0.30
C ILE A 70 -3.37 4.14 -0.87
N ASP A 71 -3.64 5.42 -0.64
CA ASP A 71 -3.62 6.42 -1.72
C ASP A 71 -2.21 6.71 -2.24
N ALA A 72 -1.21 6.69 -1.36
CA ALA A 72 0.20 6.74 -1.80
C ALA A 72 0.58 5.53 -2.66
N LEU A 73 0.16 4.32 -2.26
CA LEU A 73 0.45 3.09 -3.01
C LEU A 73 -0.23 3.08 -4.39
N LYS A 74 -1.48 3.57 -4.49
CA LYS A 74 -2.16 3.75 -5.79
C LYS A 74 -1.40 4.72 -6.69
N SER A 75 -0.97 5.85 -6.14
CA SER A 75 -0.19 6.85 -6.89
C SER A 75 1.14 6.25 -7.40
N TRP A 76 1.78 5.39 -6.60
CA TRP A 76 2.97 4.66 -7.06
C TRP A 76 2.66 3.66 -8.18
N ILE A 77 1.54 2.95 -8.10
CA ILE A 77 1.13 2.02 -9.17
C ILE A 77 0.94 2.77 -10.49
N GLU A 78 0.28 3.93 -10.48
CA GLU A 78 0.07 4.78 -11.67
C GLU A 78 1.40 5.28 -12.26
N ALA A 79 2.32 5.73 -11.39
CA ALA A 79 3.65 6.14 -11.81
C ALA A 79 4.44 4.97 -12.42
N LEU A 80 4.39 3.79 -11.79
CA LEU A 80 5.00 2.57 -12.29
C LEU A 80 4.41 2.12 -13.62
N GLU A 81 3.11 2.33 -13.87
CA GLU A 81 2.46 2.03 -15.15
C GLU A 81 3.06 2.87 -16.28
N THR A 82 3.29 4.15 -16.02
CA THR A 82 3.94 5.06 -16.98
C THR A 82 5.39 4.63 -17.23
N ILE A 83 6.13 4.31 -16.18
CA ILE A 83 7.53 3.87 -16.27
C ILE A 83 7.62 2.54 -17.02
N GLN A 84 6.71 1.60 -16.77
CA GLN A 84 6.64 0.31 -17.45
C GLN A 84 6.45 0.46 -18.95
N ARG A 85 5.52 1.32 -19.38
CA ARG A 85 5.28 1.59 -20.81
C ARG A 85 6.53 2.13 -21.49
N ASN A 86 7.16 3.14 -20.90
CA ASN A 86 8.39 3.71 -21.43
C ASN A 86 9.53 2.67 -21.53
N TRP A 87 9.66 1.80 -20.53
CA TRP A 87 10.64 0.72 -20.56
C TRP A 87 10.34 -0.31 -21.63
N ARG A 88 9.06 -0.70 -21.81
CA ARG A 88 8.68 -1.64 -22.85
C ARG A 88 8.95 -1.07 -24.24
N ASP A 89 8.64 0.19 -24.47
CA ASP A 89 8.93 0.85 -25.75
C ASP A 89 10.45 0.90 -26.04
N ALA A 90 11.26 1.13 -25.01
CA ALA A 90 12.72 1.08 -25.11
C ALA A 90 13.26 -0.34 -25.35
N GLU A 91 12.69 -1.36 -24.67
CA GLU A 91 13.00 -2.78 -24.88
C GLU A 91 12.65 -3.20 -26.32
N GLU A 92 11.49 -2.79 -26.84
CA GLU A 92 11.06 -3.08 -28.22
C GLU A 92 11.94 -2.38 -29.26
N ALA A 93 12.32 -1.12 -29.04
CA ALA A 93 13.17 -0.36 -29.95
C ALA A 93 14.63 -0.87 -29.99
N SER A 94 15.12 -1.45 -28.88
CA SER A 94 16.47 -2.02 -28.79
C SER A 94 16.55 -3.49 -29.23
N THR A 95 15.41 -4.16 -29.40
CA THR A 95 15.37 -5.54 -29.88
C THR A 95 15.51 -5.58 -31.41
N VAL A 96 16.68 -5.99 -31.91
CA VAL A 96 16.91 -6.21 -33.35
C VAL A 96 16.01 -7.35 -33.84
N LYS A 97 15.00 -7.01 -34.66
CA LYS A 97 14.22 -8.00 -35.41
C LYS A 97 15.01 -8.42 -36.64
N TYR A 98 15.46 -9.67 -36.70
CA TYR A 98 15.90 -10.28 -37.95
C TYR A 98 14.66 -10.52 -38.81
N ILE A 99 14.53 -9.76 -39.90
CA ILE A 99 13.54 -9.97 -40.96
C ILE A 99 14.15 -10.90 -42.00
#